data_AF-A0A2E0JBJ1-F1
#
_entry.id   AF-A0A2E0JBJ1-F1
#
_cell.length_a   1.000
_cell.length_b   1.000
_cell.length_c   1.000
_cell.angle_alpha   90.00
_cell.angle_beta   90.00
_cell.angle_gamma   90.00
#
_symmetry.space_group_name_H-M   'P 1'
#
loop_
_entity.id
_entity.type
_entity.pdbx_description
1 polymer ?
#
loop_
_entity_poly.entity_id
_entity_poly.type
_entity_poly.pdbx_seq_one_letter_code
_entity_poly.pdbx_strand_id
1 'polypeptide(L)' 'MTIPAYTAEMIADLADRHELPLPQERRAAVAATLTHVRSFIGTLQPARQDAKGAITEKDFHGTV' A
#
# COMPACT_ATOMS: atom_id res chain seq x y z
N MET A 1 -4.46 -1.66 -6.54
CA MET A 1 -3.79 -2.94 -6.25
C MET A 1 -3.73 -3.06 -4.73
N THR A 2 -4.52 -3.95 -4.13
CA THR A 2 -4.56 -4.09 -2.66
C THR A 2 -3.44 -5.03 -2.24
N ILE A 3 -2.41 -4.49 -1.57
CA ILE A 3 -1.37 -5.32 -0.95
C ILE A 3 -2.07 -6.22 0.10
N PRO A 4 -1.86 -7.53 0.20
CA PRO A 4 -2.47 -8.36 1.27
C PRO A 4 -1.87 -8.03 2.65
N ALA A 5 -2.55 -8.43 3.74
CA ALA A 5 -1.96 -8.36 5.08
C ALA A 5 -0.78 -9.33 5.19
N TYR A 6 0.22 -9.01 6.00
CA TYR A 6 1.39 -9.87 6.19
C TYR A 6 1.08 -10.96 7.21
N THR A 7 1.43 -12.21 6.89
CA THR A 7 1.34 -13.35 7.81
C THR A 7 2.72 -13.79 8.29
N ALA A 8 2.78 -14.57 9.37
CA ALA A 8 4.04 -15.08 9.90
C ALA A 8 4.77 -16.00 8.88
N GLU A 9 4.03 -16.77 8.08
CA GLU A 9 4.60 -17.60 7.00
C GLU A 9 5.20 -16.74 5.89
N MET A 10 4.52 -15.67 5.49
CA MET A 10 5.07 -14.73 4.50
C MET A 10 6.35 -14.07 5.00
N ILE A 11 6.41 -13.72 6.29
CA ILE A 11 7.61 -13.16 6.91
C ILE A 11 8.73 -14.19 6.99
N ALA A 12 8.42 -15.47 7.25
CA ALA A 12 9.40 -16.54 7.20
C ALA A 12 10.03 -16.66 5.80
N ASP A 13 9.21 -16.76 4.76
CA ASP A 13 9.66 -16.84 3.37
C ASP A 13 10.51 -15.62 2.96
N LEU A 14 10.09 -14.41 3.35
CA LEU A 14 10.86 -13.19 3.10
C LEU A 14 12.19 -13.18 3.85
N ALA A 15 12.21 -13.63 5.10
CA ALA A 15 13.44 -13.70 5.88
C ALA A 15 14.44 -14.69 5.26
N ASP A 16 13.96 -15.85 4.84
CA ASP A 16 14.78 -16.88 4.20
C ASP A 16 15.35 -16.39 2.86
N ARG A 17 14.53 -15.75 2.01
CA ARG A 17 14.97 -15.18 0.71
C ARG A 17 16.01 -14.06 0.85
N HIS A 18 16.01 -13.36 1.97
CA HIS A 18 16.93 -12.25 2.23
C HIS A 18 18.02 -12.60 3.24
N GLU A 19 18.17 -13.88 3.59
CA GLU A 19 19.17 -14.38 4.55
C GLU A 19 19.16 -13.59 5.88
N LEU A 20 17.97 -13.17 6.32
CA LEU A 20 17.80 -12.38 7.53
C LEU A 20 17.77 -13.30 8.75
N PRO A 21 18.62 -13.09 9.77
CA PRO A 21 18.55 -13.84 11.01
C PRO A 21 17.33 -13.38 11.82
N LEU A 22 16.15 -13.92 11.48
CA LEU A 22 14.88 -13.61 12.13
C LEU A 22 14.35 -14.84 12.90
N PRO A 23 14.51 -14.84 14.25
CA PRO A 23 13.97 -15.90 15.10
C PRO A 23 12.47 -16.09 14.93
N GLN A 24 12.00 -17.34 14.98
CA GLN A 24 10.59 -17.70 14.76
C GLN A 24 9.64 -16.94 15.69
N GLU A 25 10.01 -16.80 16.96
CA GLU A 25 9.28 -16.05 17.98
C GLU A 25 9.01 -14.58 17.62
N ARG A 26 9.84 -13.97 16.76
CA ARG A 26 9.68 -12.57 16.33
C ARG A 26 8.85 -12.41 15.06
N ARG A 27 8.62 -13.49 14.29
CA ARG A 27 7.95 -13.42 12.98
C ARG A 27 6.51 -12.90 13.09
N ALA A 28 5.77 -13.31 14.12
CA ALA A 28 4.42 -12.81 14.37
C ALA A 28 4.38 -11.30 14.66
N ALA A 29 5.32 -10.81 15.47
CA ALA A 29 5.43 -9.39 15.79
C ALA A 29 5.81 -8.55 14.55
N VAL A 30 6.73 -9.06 13.73
CA VAL A 30 7.11 -8.42 12.44
C VAL A 30 5.92 -8.38 11.48
N ALA A 31 5.16 -9.48 11.36
CA ALA A 31 3.97 -9.54 10.52
C ALA A 31 2.90 -8.51 10.96
N ALA A 32 2.65 -8.39 12.27
CA ALA A 32 1.74 -7.40 12.82
C ALA A 32 2.22 -5.96 12.53
N THR A 33 3.52 -5.70 12.72
CA THR A 33 4.13 -4.38 12.48
C THR A 33 4.02 -3.98 11.01
N LEU A 34 4.39 -4.87 10.10
CA LEU A 34 4.32 -4.59 8.66
C LEU A 34 2.88 -4.44 8.18
N THR A 35 1.94 -5.18 8.76
CA THR A 35 0.51 -5.00 8.51
C THR A 35 0.02 -3.62 8.98
N HIS A 36 0.46 -3.16 10.14
CA HIS A 36 0.15 -1.82 10.63
C HIS A 36 0.72 -0.72 9.71
N VAL A 37 2.00 -0.82 9.34
CA VAL A 37 2.67 0.12 8.42
C VAL A 37 1.96 0.15 7.06
N ARG A 38 1.58 -1.01 6.51
CA ARG A 38 0.78 -1.10 5.28
C ARG A 38 -0.53 -0.32 5.41
N SER A 39 -1.27 -0.52 6.51
CA SER A 39 -2.53 0.18 6.74
C SER A 39 -2.35 1.68 6.80
N PHE A 40 -1.29 2.14 7.47
CA PHE A 40 -0.92 3.56 7.50
C PHE A 40 -0.56 4.11 6.11
N ILE A 41 0.24 3.40 5.31
CA ILE A 41 0.52 3.81 3.92
C ILE A 41 -0.77 3.89 3.11
N GLY A 42 -1.73 2.99 3.36
CA GLY A 42 -3.06 3.03 2.76
C GLY A 42 -3.85 4.31 3.06
N THR A 43 -3.60 4.98 4.19
CA THR A 43 -4.24 6.28 4.49
C THR A 43 -3.56 7.45 3.78
N LEU A 44 -2.28 7.30 3.42
CA LEU A 44 -1.49 8.32 2.73
C LEU A 44 -1.65 8.29 1.21
N GLN A 45 -2.12 7.18 0.63
CA GLN A 45 -2.47 7.17 -0.78
C GLN A 45 -3.64 8.14 -0.98
N PRO A 46 -3.49 9.24 -1.74
CA PRO A 46 -4.64 10.01 -2.14
C PRO A 46 -5.59 9.02 -2.82
N ALA A 47 -6.87 9.04 -2.42
CA ALA A 47 -7.91 8.40 -3.20
C ALA A 47 -7.60 8.77 -4.64
N ARG A 48 -7.31 7.77 -5.48
CA ARG A 48 -7.13 7.98 -6.91
C ARG A 48 -8.41 8.68 -7.33
N GLN A 49 -8.39 10.00 -7.41
CA GLN A 49 -9.44 10.77 -8.01
C GLN A 49 -9.31 10.37 -9.45
N ASP A 50 -10.16 9.43 -9.81
CA ASP A 50 -10.41 9.04 -11.18
C ASP A 50 -10.45 10.34 -11.95
N ALA A 51 -9.51 10.51 -12.87
CA ALA A 51 -9.54 11.57 -13.85
C ALA A 51 -10.77 11.32 -14.73
N LYS A 52 -11.94 11.66 -14.20
CA LYS A 52 -13.20 11.86 -14.91
C LYS A 52 -13.63 13.30 -14.72
N GLY A 53 -12.66 14.20 -14.87
CA GLY A 53 -12.86 15.57 -15.28
C GLY A 53 -12.10 15.76 -16.57
N ALA A 54 -12.60 15.17 -17.67
CA ALA A 54 -12.25 15.67 -18.98
C ALA A 54 -12.79 17.11 -19.02
N ILE A 55 -11.92 18.07 -18.72
CA ILE A 55 -12.14 19.46 -19.10
C ILE A 55 -12.13 19.45 -20.62
N THR A 56 -13.31 19.27 -21.21
CA THR A 56 -13.49 19.48 -22.64
C THR A 56 -13.35 20.96 -22.90
N GLU A 57 -12.55 21.30 -23.90
CA GLU A 57 -12.27 22.64 -24.44
C GLU A 57 -13.51 23.50 -24.79
N LYS A 58 -14.72 22.97 -24.58
CA LYS A 58 -16.01 23.60 -24.88
C LYS A 58 -16.52 24.55 -23.79
N ASP A 59 -15.90 24.59 -22.61
CA ASP A 59 -16.28 25.49 -21.52
C ASP A 59 -15.67 26.90 -21.64
N PHE A 60 -14.82 27.13 -22.65
CA PHE A 60 -14.17 28.41 -22.95
C PHE A 60 -14.85 29.16 -24.12
N HIS A 61 -16.17 29.08 -24.25
CA HIS A 61 -16.90 30.04 -25.10
C HIS A 61 -17.44 31.20 -24.27
N GLY A 62 -16.93 32.38 -24.61
CA GLY A 62 -16.99 33.59 -23.81
C GLY A 62 -18.38 34.13 -23.52
N THR A 63 -18.39 35.06 -22.58
CA THR A 63 -19.31 36.18 -22.62
C THR A 63 -18.45 37.42 -22.48
N VAL A 64 -18.32 38.13 -23.60
CA VAL A 64 -17.93 39.54 -23.65
C VAL A 64 -19.14 40.35 -23.17
#